data_AF-A0A9P6G3K3-F1
#
_entry.id   AF-A0A9P6G3K3-F1
#
_cell.length_a   1.000
_cell.length_b   1.000
_cell.length_c   1.000
_cell.angle_alpha   90.00
_cell.angle_beta   90.00
_cell.angle_gamma   90.00
#
_symmetry.space_group_name_H-M   'P 1'
#
loop_
_entity.id
_entity.type
_entity.pdbx_description
1 polymer ?
#
loop_
_entity_poly.entity_id
_entity_poly.type
_entity_poly.pdbx_seq_one_letter_code
_entity_poly.pdbx_strand_id
1 'polypeptide(L)'
;MDLGQLGPKRQTREEQFQYLVDVAIRFQDLVSGALQAGYGRAEMFGVNPALRLATQAINRGEAFAKDVASHGHVYQFQPESTSIQSGLAKLTMNGSADVGVRSVRDHPDIEDLTHENTSVPAPSNDDIIDWINEIYHDSRGFELGTFDATILAVTLKAQAANWSDIAHGYISDMIALVHSFIIEVQQQIAPSRRVSDGIKSLLLDDLYRMYRGAIDHTQFLLDIELDGTPATYNSNFNENLQKSRNERLRADLVPKRITDCKHETRFVDAVRMQVADCKLVMGKETPLTLLSAKLVARLDHEALEDIAGEEMQTKHERSRLEKEIGLLREGKKIIG
;
A
#
# COMPACT_ATOMS: atom_id res chain seq x y z
N MET A 1 16.96 -17.91 37.75
CA MET A 1 17.05 -17.52 36.33
C MET A 1 17.74 -18.68 35.65
N ASP A 2 17.05 -19.38 34.77
CA ASP A 2 17.59 -20.60 34.13
C ASP A 2 18.31 -20.25 32.83
N LEU A 3 19.24 -21.11 32.39
CA LEU A 3 19.98 -20.94 31.14
C LEU A 3 19.07 -20.74 29.91
N GLY A 4 17.85 -21.31 29.94
CA GLY A 4 16.84 -21.10 28.89
C GLY A 4 16.25 -19.68 28.86
N GLN A 5 16.25 -18.96 29.99
CA GLN A 5 15.77 -17.57 30.06
C GLN A 5 16.76 -16.57 29.45
N LEU A 6 18.05 -16.95 29.34
CA LEU A 6 19.09 -16.13 28.69
C LEU A 6 19.05 -16.23 27.16
N GLY A 7 18.21 -17.10 26.60
CA GLY A 7 18.13 -17.35 25.17
C GLY A 7 19.31 -18.14 24.61
N PRO A 8 19.41 -18.27 23.27
CA PRO A 8 20.51 -18.96 22.62
C PRO A 8 21.84 -18.26 22.90
N LYS A 9 22.91 -19.04 22.97
CA LYS A 9 24.27 -18.53 23.14
C LYS A 9 24.68 -17.75 21.88
N ARG A 10 25.20 -16.53 22.04
CA ARG A 10 25.65 -15.64 20.93
C ARG A 10 26.98 -14.96 21.24
N GLN A 11 27.95 -15.77 21.68
CA GLN A 11 29.28 -15.32 22.10
C GLN A 11 30.31 -15.37 20.98
N THR A 12 30.12 -16.26 20.00
CA THR A 12 30.96 -16.31 18.79
C THR A 12 30.24 -15.74 17.58
N ARG A 13 31.02 -15.40 16.54
CA ARG A 13 30.48 -14.92 15.26
C ARG A 13 29.52 -15.92 14.64
N GLU A 14 29.85 -17.20 14.67
CA GLU A 14 29.03 -18.28 14.11
C GLU A 14 27.69 -18.40 14.84
N GLU A 15 27.71 -18.28 16.17
CA GLU A 15 26.51 -18.29 17.00
C GLU A 15 25.61 -17.07 16.74
N GLN A 16 26.19 -15.88 16.59
CA GLN A 16 25.48 -14.65 16.24
C GLN A 16 24.87 -14.71 14.84
N PHE A 17 25.64 -15.20 13.88
CA PHE A 17 25.19 -15.41 12.51
C PHE A 17 24.00 -16.37 12.46
N GLN A 18 24.12 -17.54 13.10
CA GLN A 18 23.05 -18.53 13.14
C GLN A 18 21.79 -17.96 13.78
N TYR A 19 21.93 -17.21 14.88
CA TYR A 19 20.80 -16.55 15.53
C TYR A 19 20.04 -15.59 14.59
N LEU A 20 20.75 -14.74 13.84
CA LEU A 20 20.11 -13.81 12.90
C LEU A 20 19.51 -14.54 11.69
N VAL A 21 20.11 -15.63 11.23
CA VAL A 21 19.52 -16.50 10.21
C VAL A 21 18.20 -17.09 10.71
N ASP A 22 18.15 -17.60 11.94
CA ASP A 22 16.93 -18.15 12.55
C ASP A 22 15.84 -17.08 12.74
N VAL A 23 16.24 -15.84 13.06
CA VAL A 23 15.31 -14.69 13.08
C VAL A 23 14.77 -14.41 11.68
N ALA A 24 15.63 -14.36 10.66
CA ALA A 24 15.20 -14.10 9.29
C ALA A 24 14.28 -15.21 8.73
N ILE A 25 14.56 -16.48 9.02
CA ILE A 25 13.70 -17.60 8.60
C ILE A 25 12.30 -17.47 9.23
N ARG A 26 12.24 -17.26 10.56
CA ARG A 26 10.97 -17.09 11.27
C ARG A 26 10.19 -15.87 10.76
N PHE A 27 10.88 -14.78 10.46
CA PHE A 27 10.27 -13.60 9.85
C PHE A 27 9.63 -13.94 8.50
N GLN A 28 10.36 -14.61 7.61
CA GLN A 28 9.86 -15.00 6.29
C GLN A 28 8.70 -16.00 6.36
N ASP A 29 8.70 -16.92 7.33
CA ASP A 29 7.58 -17.83 7.57
C ASP A 29 6.30 -17.08 8.00
N LEU A 30 6.44 -16.06 8.85
CA LEU A 30 5.32 -15.20 9.28
C LEU A 30 4.82 -14.30 8.15
N VAL A 31 5.71 -13.71 7.36
CA VAL A 31 5.37 -12.99 6.12
C VAL A 31 4.53 -13.89 5.21
N SER A 32 5.01 -15.10 4.93
CA SER A 32 4.31 -16.08 4.09
C SER A 32 2.92 -16.43 4.66
N GLY A 33 2.82 -16.63 5.97
CA GLY A 33 1.55 -16.83 6.67
C GLY A 33 0.59 -15.65 6.51
N ALA A 34 1.07 -14.41 6.69
CA ALA A 34 0.26 -13.20 6.59
C ALA A 34 -0.24 -12.94 5.16
N LEU A 35 0.60 -13.19 4.15
CA LEU A 35 0.27 -12.99 2.73
C LEU A 35 -0.72 -14.04 2.21
N GLN A 36 -0.62 -15.29 2.68
CA GLN A 36 -1.52 -16.38 2.28
C GLN A 36 -2.85 -16.40 3.06
N ALA A 37 -3.13 -15.35 3.85
CA ALA A 37 -4.23 -15.31 4.81
C ALA A 37 -4.26 -16.53 5.77
N GLY A 38 -3.10 -17.13 6.03
CA GLY A 38 -2.90 -18.29 6.90
C GLY A 38 -2.88 -17.92 8.38
N TYR A 39 -3.84 -17.12 8.85
CA TYR A 39 -3.82 -16.53 10.20
C TYR A 39 -3.92 -17.55 11.35
N GLY A 40 -4.30 -18.80 11.07
CA GLY A 40 -4.26 -19.89 12.05
C GLY A 40 -2.84 -20.45 12.30
N ARG A 41 -1.83 -20.04 11.54
CA ARG A 41 -0.45 -20.56 11.66
C ARG A 41 0.33 -19.98 12.83
N ALA A 42 -0.04 -18.80 13.32
CA ALA A 42 0.60 -18.15 14.45
C ALA A 42 -0.43 -17.40 15.30
N GLU A 43 -0.37 -17.58 16.63
CA GLU A 43 -1.32 -16.97 17.57
C GLU A 43 -1.33 -15.44 17.49
N MET A 44 -0.21 -14.82 17.13
CA MET A 44 -0.07 -13.37 17.01
C MET A 44 -1.06 -12.74 16.01
N PHE A 45 -1.46 -13.45 14.96
CA PHE A 45 -2.48 -12.97 14.01
C PHE A 45 -3.90 -12.98 14.59
N GLY A 46 -4.13 -13.80 15.62
CA GLY A 46 -5.35 -13.81 16.41
C GLY A 46 -5.39 -12.66 17.42
N VAL A 47 -4.26 -12.42 18.10
CA VAL A 47 -4.11 -11.38 19.13
C VAL A 47 -4.09 -9.98 18.55
N ASN A 48 -3.37 -9.78 17.43
CA ASN A 48 -3.26 -8.48 16.78
C ASN A 48 -3.82 -8.54 15.35
N PRO A 49 -5.07 -8.11 15.11
CA PRO A 49 -5.65 -8.03 13.78
C PRO A 49 -4.86 -7.13 12.81
N ALA A 50 -4.07 -6.17 13.32
CA ALA A 50 -3.20 -5.33 12.49
C ALA A 50 -2.03 -6.10 11.86
N LEU A 51 -1.81 -7.36 12.22
CA LEU A 51 -0.85 -8.25 11.55
C LEU A 51 -1.48 -9.05 10.40
N ARG A 52 -2.79 -8.92 10.15
CA ARG A 52 -3.48 -9.58 9.04
C ARG A 52 -3.27 -8.79 7.75
N LEU A 53 -2.03 -8.74 7.29
CA LEU A 53 -1.58 -7.83 6.24
C LEU A 53 -2.37 -7.99 4.93
N ALA A 54 -2.58 -9.23 4.45
CA ALA A 54 -3.34 -9.45 3.22
C ALA A 54 -4.79 -8.91 3.32
N THR A 55 -5.45 -9.09 4.47
CA THR A 55 -6.80 -8.58 4.68
C THR A 55 -6.82 -7.05 4.70
N GLN A 56 -5.88 -6.41 5.40
CA GLN A 56 -5.81 -4.95 5.44
C GLN A 56 -5.50 -4.36 4.05
N ALA A 57 -4.56 -4.96 3.32
CA ALA A 57 -4.22 -4.56 1.96
C ALA A 57 -5.43 -4.65 1.01
N ILE A 58 -6.18 -5.76 1.05
CA ILE A 58 -7.38 -5.94 0.23
C ILE A 58 -8.45 -4.91 0.60
N ASN A 59 -8.77 -4.76 1.88
CA ASN A 59 -9.79 -3.81 2.34
C ASN A 59 -9.44 -2.38 1.95
N ARG A 60 -8.16 -1.99 2.10
CA ARG A 60 -7.71 -0.65 1.72
C ARG A 60 -7.74 -0.43 0.21
N GLY A 61 -7.45 -1.46 -0.59
CA GLY A 61 -7.58 -1.44 -2.04
C GLY A 61 -9.04 -1.33 -2.52
N GLU A 62 -9.98 -1.99 -1.84
CA GLU A 62 -11.42 -1.85 -2.11
C GLU A 62 -11.92 -0.44 -1.77
N ALA A 63 -11.46 0.12 -0.65
CA ALA A 63 -11.75 1.51 -0.28
C ALA A 63 -11.20 2.48 -1.34
N PHE A 64 -9.94 2.31 -1.76
CA PHE A 64 -9.34 3.12 -2.82
C PHE A 64 -10.16 3.10 -4.12
N ALA A 65 -10.58 1.91 -4.59
CA ALA A 65 -11.41 1.79 -5.78
C ALA A 65 -12.74 2.54 -5.64
N LYS A 66 -13.36 2.49 -4.45
CA LYS A 66 -14.58 3.22 -4.14
C LYS A 66 -14.35 4.74 -4.10
N ASP A 67 -13.25 5.18 -3.52
CA ASP A 67 -12.90 6.60 -3.40
C ASP A 67 -12.68 7.20 -4.79
N VAL A 68 -11.93 6.53 -5.67
CA VAL A 68 -11.75 6.97 -7.07
C VAL A 68 -13.08 7.00 -7.82
N ALA A 69 -13.91 5.97 -7.69
CA ALA A 69 -15.20 5.90 -8.39
C ALA A 69 -16.20 6.99 -7.94
N SER A 70 -16.15 7.39 -6.66
CA SER A 70 -17.12 8.34 -6.09
C SER A 70 -16.63 9.78 -6.02
N HIS A 71 -15.32 10.01 -5.80
CA HIS A 71 -14.71 11.32 -5.56
C HIS A 71 -13.54 11.61 -6.51
N GLY A 72 -13.17 10.66 -7.38
CA GLY A 72 -12.10 10.88 -8.36
C GLY A 72 -12.48 11.90 -9.44
N HIS A 73 -13.78 12.12 -9.67
CA HIS A 73 -14.27 13.09 -10.65
C HIS A 73 -14.68 14.42 -10.00
N VAL A 74 -14.35 15.56 -10.63
CA VAL A 74 -14.69 16.89 -10.12
C VAL A 74 -16.18 17.23 -10.30
N TYR A 75 -16.79 16.85 -11.42
CA TYR A 75 -18.21 17.09 -11.68
C TYR A 75 -18.99 15.79 -11.80
N GLN A 76 -20.16 15.70 -11.17
CA GLN A 76 -21.00 14.51 -11.31
C GLN A 76 -21.59 14.42 -12.72
N PHE A 77 -21.50 13.24 -13.33
CA PHE A 77 -22.24 12.99 -14.57
C PHE A 77 -23.73 12.95 -14.26
N GLN A 78 -24.50 13.93 -14.76
CA GLN A 78 -25.94 13.94 -14.58
C GLN A 78 -26.57 12.70 -15.25
N PRO A 79 -27.37 11.90 -14.53
CA PRO A 79 -28.20 10.90 -15.19
C PRO A 79 -29.25 11.63 -16.04
N GLU A 80 -29.29 11.37 -17.36
CA GLU A 80 -30.34 11.90 -18.24
C GLU A 80 -31.70 11.61 -17.59
N SER A 81 -32.42 12.68 -17.24
CA SER A 81 -33.61 12.63 -16.39
C SER A 81 -34.70 11.77 -17.01
N THR A 82 -35.10 10.69 -16.34
CA THR A 82 -36.46 10.16 -16.52
C THR A 82 -37.03 9.62 -15.22
N SER A 83 -38.21 10.15 -14.88
CA SER A 83 -39.14 9.75 -13.81
C SER A 83 -39.01 10.44 -12.44
N ILE A 84 -40.19 10.63 -11.85
CA ILE A 84 -40.54 11.34 -10.61
C ILE A 84 -39.78 10.82 -9.36
N GLN A 85 -39.01 9.73 -9.49
CA GLN A 85 -38.07 9.25 -8.46
C GLN A 85 -36.87 10.18 -8.23
N SER A 86 -36.52 11.04 -9.20
CA SER A 86 -35.48 12.08 -9.06
C SER A 86 -35.77 13.06 -7.90
N GLY A 87 -37.04 13.31 -7.61
CA GLY A 87 -37.44 14.17 -6.48
C GLY A 87 -37.21 13.54 -5.10
N LEU A 88 -37.25 12.21 -4.98
CA LEU A 88 -36.94 11.51 -3.72
C LEU A 88 -35.43 11.28 -3.55
N ALA A 89 -34.68 11.04 -4.64
CA ALA A 89 -33.22 10.89 -4.57
C ALA A 89 -32.53 12.19 -4.13
N LYS A 90 -33.04 13.35 -4.57
CA LYS A 90 -32.60 14.68 -4.11
C LYS A 90 -32.86 14.93 -2.61
N LEU A 91 -33.76 14.18 -1.97
CA LEU A 91 -34.04 14.31 -0.52
C LEU A 91 -33.23 13.35 0.34
N THR A 92 -32.52 12.38 -0.26
CA THR A 92 -31.66 11.41 0.45
C THR A 92 -30.17 11.64 0.26
N MET A 93 -29.77 12.49 -0.69
CA MET A 93 -28.38 12.91 -0.85
C MET A 93 -28.12 14.12 0.06
N ASN A 94 -28.01 13.85 1.36
CA ASN A 94 -27.25 14.72 2.24
C ASN A 94 -25.89 14.93 1.56
N GLY A 95 -25.48 16.18 1.34
CA GLY A 95 -24.25 16.52 0.64
C GLY A 95 -23.14 15.57 1.05
N SER A 96 -22.59 14.82 0.08
CA SER A 96 -21.53 13.86 0.37
C SER A 96 -20.41 14.61 1.06
N ALA A 97 -20.08 14.17 2.28
CA ALA A 97 -18.99 14.76 3.03
C ALA A 97 -17.68 14.47 2.30
N ASP A 98 -16.71 15.38 2.44
CA ASP A 98 -15.35 15.19 1.93
C ASP A 98 -14.79 13.84 2.43
N VAL A 99 -14.05 13.16 1.55
CA VAL A 99 -13.44 11.87 1.87
C VAL A 99 -11.98 12.07 2.24
N GLY A 100 -11.62 11.60 3.44
CA GLY A 100 -10.23 11.53 3.87
C GLY A 100 -9.45 10.54 3.02
N VAL A 101 -8.33 11.00 2.48
CA VAL A 101 -7.48 10.24 1.55
C VAL A 101 -6.62 9.19 2.27
N ARG A 102 -6.34 9.41 3.55
CA ARG A 102 -5.59 8.50 4.43
C ARG A 102 -6.50 7.92 5.52
N SER A 103 -6.26 6.67 5.86
CA SER A 103 -6.98 5.93 6.91
C SER A 103 -6.06 5.22 7.89
N VAL A 104 -4.77 5.10 7.56
CA VAL A 104 -3.76 4.38 8.35
C VAL A 104 -2.81 5.41 8.95
N ARG A 105 -2.52 5.27 10.25
CA ARG A 105 -1.56 6.13 10.95
C ARG A 105 -0.14 5.72 10.59
N ASP A 106 0.71 6.70 10.37
CA ASP A 106 2.11 6.48 10.07
C ASP A 106 2.91 6.07 11.31
N HIS A 107 3.91 5.23 11.07
CA HIS A 107 4.93 4.95 12.06
C HIS A 107 5.93 6.13 12.08
N PRO A 108 6.50 6.53 13.23
CA PRO A 108 7.42 7.68 13.31
C PRO A 108 8.64 7.58 12.39
N ASP A 109 9.01 6.37 11.97
CA ASP A 109 10.15 6.14 11.08
C ASP A 109 9.89 6.47 9.60
N ILE A 110 8.66 6.81 9.21
CA ILE A 110 8.29 7.04 7.79
C ILE A 110 7.37 8.24 7.59
N GLU A 111 7.08 9.01 8.64
CA GLU A 111 6.14 10.13 8.62
C GLU A 111 6.54 11.20 7.58
N ASP A 112 7.85 11.37 7.34
CA ASP A 112 8.41 12.31 6.38
C ASP A 112 8.25 11.87 4.91
N LEU A 113 7.98 10.58 4.68
CA LEU A 113 7.85 10.01 3.34
C LEU A 113 6.40 10.03 2.84
N THR A 114 5.45 9.91 3.76
CA THR A 114 4.05 9.63 3.43
C THR A 114 3.27 10.89 3.06
N HIS A 115 2.27 10.74 2.18
CA HIS A 115 1.43 11.84 1.73
C HIS A 115 0.61 12.45 2.89
N GLU A 116 0.48 13.77 2.89
CA GLU A 116 -0.29 14.52 3.89
C GLU A 116 -1.72 13.99 3.99
N ASN A 117 -2.26 13.94 5.20
CA ASN A 117 -3.63 13.51 5.41
C ASN A 117 -4.61 14.62 5.01
N THR A 118 -4.89 14.68 3.71
CA THR A 118 -5.84 15.61 3.10
C THR A 118 -7.21 14.98 2.93
N SER A 119 -8.20 15.83 2.65
CA SER A 119 -9.54 15.40 2.28
C SER A 119 -9.85 15.88 0.86
N VAL A 120 -10.51 15.03 0.10
CA VAL A 120 -10.97 15.34 -1.26
C VAL A 120 -12.44 15.76 -1.21
N PRO A 121 -12.81 16.89 -1.84
CA PRO A 121 -14.18 17.36 -1.83
C PRO A 121 -15.10 16.43 -2.62
N ALA A 122 -16.37 16.46 -2.26
CA ALA A 122 -17.41 15.84 -3.07
C ALA A 122 -17.47 16.41 -4.50
N PRO A 123 -17.86 15.59 -5.50
CA PRO A 123 -18.10 16.09 -6.85
C PRO A 123 -19.15 17.20 -6.85
N SER A 124 -18.92 18.24 -7.65
CA SER A 124 -19.91 19.30 -7.84
C SER A 124 -21.17 18.75 -8.51
N ASN A 125 -22.31 19.22 -8.04
CA ASN A 125 -23.63 18.98 -8.64
C ASN A 125 -23.98 20.00 -9.73
N ASP A 126 -23.08 20.95 -10.00
CA ASP A 126 -23.24 21.93 -11.07
C ASP A 126 -23.32 21.25 -12.44
N ASP A 127 -23.86 21.95 -13.44
CA ASP A 127 -23.99 21.38 -14.77
C ASP A 127 -22.61 21.15 -15.41
N ILE A 128 -22.24 19.88 -15.53
CA ILE A 128 -21.01 19.46 -16.19
C ILE A 128 -20.93 19.98 -17.64
N ILE A 129 -22.07 20.19 -18.31
CA ILE A 129 -22.09 20.73 -19.67
C ILE A 129 -21.68 22.20 -19.69
N ASP A 130 -22.13 23.00 -18.73
CA ASP A 130 -21.74 24.41 -18.62
C ASP A 130 -20.24 24.52 -18.34
N TRP A 131 -19.71 23.70 -17.43
CA TRP A 131 -18.28 23.62 -17.16
C TRP A 131 -17.45 23.17 -18.38
N ILE A 132 -17.89 22.14 -19.10
CA ILE A 132 -17.23 21.70 -20.35
C ILE A 132 -17.25 22.82 -21.40
N ASN A 133 -18.36 23.56 -21.50
CA ASN A 133 -18.48 24.70 -22.42
C ASN A 133 -17.51 25.82 -22.03
N GLU A 134 -17.35 26.12 -20.75
CA GLU A 134 -16.36 27.09 -20.26
C GLU A 134 -14.93 26.66 -20.63
N ILE A 135 -14.54 25.41 -20.32
CA ILE A 135 -13.22 24.88 -20.71
C ILE A 135 -13.01 24.96 -22.22
N TYR A 136 -14.03 24.61 -23.01
CA TYR A 136 -13.98 24.72 -24.46
C TYR A 136 -13.78 26.17 -24.91
N HIS A 137 -14.54 27.11 -24.35
CA HIS A 137 -14.44 28.52 -24.71
C HIS A 137 -13.06 29.12 -24.40
N ASP A 138 -12.45 28.69 -23.30
CA ASP A 138 -11.12 29.14 -22.87
C ASP A 138 -9.97 28.44 -23.60
N SER A 139 -10.21 27.24 -24.15
CA SER A 139 -9.16 26.41 -24.76
C SER A 139 -9.22 26.31 -26.29
N ARG A 140 -10.30 26.79 -26.94
CA ARG A 140 -10.50 26.65 -28.40
C ARG A 140 -9.47 27.45 -29.21
N GLY A 141 -8.87 26.78 -30.21
CA GLY A 141 -7.96 27.40 -31.17
C GLY A 141 -8.65 28.00 -32.40
N PHE A 142 -7.87 28.24 -33.47
CA PHE A 142 -8.35 28.68 -34.79
C PHE A 142 -9.07 27.57 -35.59
N GLU A 143 -9.68 26.62 -34.89
CA GLU A 143 -10.25 25.41 -35.49
C GLU A 143 -11.49 25.73 -36.31
N LEU A 144 -11.60 25.10 -37.48
CA LEU A 144 -12.76 25.19 -38.36
C LEU A 144 -13.43 23.81 -38.45
N GLY A 145 -14.54 23.60 -37.74
CA GLY A 145 -15.30 22.33 -37.77
C GLY A 145 -15.49 21.69 -36.40
N THR A 146 -15.17 20.40 -36.27
CA THR A 146 -15.20 19.64 -35.01
C THR A 146 -14.06 20.02 -34.07
N PHE A 147 -14.31 19.93 -32.76
CA PHE A 147 -13.35 20.25 -31.70
C PHE A 147 -12.04 19.43 -31.79
N ASP A 148 -10.92 20.06 -31.49
CA ASP A 148 -9.59 19.44 -31.44
C ASP A 148 -9.44 18.47 -30.26
N ALA A 149 -8.61 17.46 -30.47
CA ALA A 149 -8.39 16.40 -29.48
C ALA A 149 -7.72 16.91 -28.19
N THR A 150 -7.05 18.06 -28.24
CA THR A 150 -6.42 18.66 -27.06
C THR A 150 -7.43 19.11 -26.01
N ILE A 151 -8.62 19.60 -26.42
CA ILE A 151 -9.65 20.04 -25.48
C ILE A 151 -10.18 18.85 -24.68
N LEU A 152 -10.40 17.71 -25.34
CA LEU A 152 -10.80 16.48 -24.65
C LEU A 152 -9.76 16.06 -23.60
N ALA A 153 -8.47 16.17 -23.91
CA ALA A 153 -7.39 15.87 -22.96
C ALA A 153 -7.43 16.81 -21.75
N VAL A 154 -7.57 18.12 -21.98
CA VAL A 154 -7.68 19.14 -20.92
C VAL A 154 -8.89 18.89 -20.04
N THR A 155 -10.06 18.63 -20.63
CA THR A 155 -11.30 18.34 -19.89
C THR A 155 -11.18 17.05 -19.07
N LEU A 156 -10.63 15.97 -19.63
CA LEU A 156 -10.46 14.71 -18.89
C LEU A 156 -9.48 14.86 -17.74
N LYS A 157 -8.37 15.58 -17.94
CA LYS A 157 -7.40 15.87 -16.89
C LYS A 157 -8.03 16.70 -15.77
N ALA A 158 -8.77 17.75 -16.12
CA ALA A 158 -9.45 18.59 -15.14
C ALA A 158 -10.54 17.80 -14.39
N GLN A 159 -11.23 16.88 -15.07
CA GLN A 159 -12.21 16.01 -14.44
C GLN A 159 -11.57 15.03 -13.46
N ALA A 160 -10.37 14.52 -13.73
CA ALA A 160 -9.65 13.56 -12.89
C ALA A 160 -8.70 14.21 -11.86
N ALA A 161 -8.89 15.50 -11.53
CA ALA A 161 -7.98 16.27 -10.68
C ALA A 161 -7.74 15.61 -9.31
N ASN A 162 -8.74 14.91 -8.77
CA ASN A 162 -8.66 14.27 -7.46
C ASN A 162 -7.90 12.93 -7.45
N TRP A 163 -7.57 12.37 -8.62
CA TRP A 163 -6.91 11.05 -8.70
C TRP A 163 -5.53 11.06 -8.06
N SER A 164 -4.81 12.18 -8.18
CA SER A 164 -3.47 12.32 -7.62
C SER A 164 -3.47 12.13 -6.12
N ASP A 165 -4.30 12.88 -5.39
CA ASP A 165 -4.34 12.82 -3.93
C ASP A 165 -4.83 11.44 -3.47
N ILE A 166 -5.94 10.95 -4.03
CA ILE A 166 -6.50 9.63 -3.66
C ILE A 166 -5.47 8.50 -3.87
N ALA A 167 -4.72 8.52 -4.98
CA ALA A 167 -3.72 7.50 -5.28
C ALA A 167 -2.49 7.58 -4.36
N HIS A 168 -1.94 8.79 -4.14
CA HIS A 168 -0.81 8.97 -3.23
C HIS A 168 -1.17 8.64 -1.79
N GLY A 169 -2.40 8.94 -1.36
CA GLY A 169 -2.91 8.54 -0.06
C GLY A 169 -3.05 7.03 0.10
N TYR A 170 -3.61 6.37 -0.90
CA TYR A 170 -3.71 4.92 -0.92
C TYR A 170 -2.34 4.25 -0.79
N ILE A 171 -1.37 4.68 -1.59
CA ILE A 171 -0.03 4.10 -1.55
C ILE A 171 0.70 4.42 -0.25
N SER A 172 0.48 5.60 0.33
CA SER A 172 1.01 5.94 1.66
C SER A 172 0.42 5.06 2.77
N ASP A 173 -0.89 4.79 2.74
CA ASP A 173 -1.52 3.84 3.65
C ASP A 173 -0.95 2.42 3.47
N MET A 174 -0.69 1.99 2.23
CA MET A 174 -0.07 0.68 1.96
C MET A 174 1.36 0.62 2.50
N ILE A 175 2.15 1.68 2.35
CA ILE A 175 3.50 1.81 2.94
C ILE A 175 3.41 1.71 4.47
N ALA A 176 2.49 2.45 5.09
CA ALA A 176 2.30 2.43 6.54
C ALA A 176 1.89 1.05 7.08
N LEU A 177 0.98 0.35 6.39
CA LEU A 177 0.58 -1.01 6.73
C LEU A 177 1.76 -1.99 6.65
N VAL A 178 2.53 -1.95 5.56
CA VAL A 178 3.68 -2.84 5.36
C VAL A 178 4.78 -2.53 6.38
N HIS A 179 5.10 -1.26 6.61
CA HIS A 179 6.12 -0.85 7.57
C HIS A 179 5.76 -1.28 8.99
N SER A 180 4.53 -0.96 9.43
CA SER A 180 4.03 -1.34 10.75
C SER A 180 4.06 -2.86 10.95
N PHE A 181 3.68 -3.62 9.92
CA PHE A 181 3.78 -5.08 9.95
C PHE A 181 5.22 -5.56 10.16
N ILE A 182 6.19 -5.01 9.44
CA ILE A 182 7.60 -5.40 9.55
C ILE A 182 8.10 -5.16 10.97
N ILE A 183 7.88 -3.96 11.52
CA ILE A 183 8.36 -3.58 12.84
C ILE A 183 7.71 -4.42 13.94
N GLU A 184 6.39 -4.63 13.88
CA GLU A 184 5.66 -5.43 14.87
C GLU A 184 6.07 -6.91 14.85
N VAL A 185 6.18 -7.53 13.66
CA VAL A 185 6.62 -8.92 13.55
C VAL A 185 8.06 -9.07 14.05
N GLN A 186 8.94 -8.15 13.68
CA GLN A 186 10.33 -8.13 14.12
C GLN A 186 10.45 -8.04 15.65
N GLN A 187 9.67 -7.15 16.28
CA GLN A 187 9.70 -6.98 17.73
C GLN A 187 9.21 -8.24 18.48
N GLN A 188 8.28 -8.99 17.88
CA GLN A 188 7.77 -10.24 18.43
C GLN A 188 8.78 -11.39 18.32
N ILE A 189 9.46 -11.54 17.18
CA ILE A 189 10.42 -12.64 16.97
C ILE A 189 11.79 -12.40 17.63
N ALA A 190 12.13 -11.14 17.88
CA ALA A 190 13.35 -10.70 18.54
C ALA A 190 13.02 -9.65 19.61
N PRO A 191 12.60 -10.07 20.83
CA PRO A 191 12.19 -9.13 21.90
C PRO A 191 13.31 -8.28 22.50
N SER A 192 14.58 -8.64 22.23
CA SER A 192 15.72 -7.85 22.71
C SER A 192 15.76 -6.53 21.97
N ARG A 193 15.56 -5.42 22.69
CA ARG A 193 15.58 -4.07 22.12
C ARG A 193 16.83 -3.79 21.28
N ARG A 194 18.01 -4.24 21.73
CA ARG A 194 19.25 -4.12 20.95
C ARG A 194 19.15 -4.81 19.58
N VAL A 195 18.65 -6.04 19.55
CA VAL A 195 18.47 -6.80 18.31
C VAL A 195 17.38 -6.16 17.44
N SER A 196 16.24 -5.77 18.03
CA SER A 196 15.16 -5.12 17.28
C SER A 196 15.62 -3.79 16.69
N ASP A 197 16.19 -2.89 17.48
CA ASP A 197 16.66 -1.57 17.01
C ASP A 197 17.79 -1.73 15.98
N GLY A 198 18.68 -2.72 16.18
CA GLY A 198 19.76 -3.04 15.25
C GLY A 198 19.25 -3.55 13.89
N ILE A 199 18.32 -4.52 13.88
CA ILE A 199 17.71 -5.02 12.64
C ILE A 199 16.90 -3.90 11.96
N LYS A 200 16.17 -3.08 12.72
CA LYS A 200 15.40 -1.97 12.17
C LYS A 200 16.31 -0.97 11.48
N SER A 201 17.40 -0.57 12.14
CA SER A 201 18.39 0.36 11.58
C SER A 201 19.06 -0.21 10.32
N LEU A 202 19.35 -1.52 10.31
CA LEU A 202 19.89 -2.22 9.15
C LEU A 202 18.95 -2.19 7.94
N LEU A 203 17.63 -2.27 8.17
CA LEU A 203 16.63 -2.33 7.10
C LEU A 203 16.19 -0.95 6.60
N LEU A 204 16.33 0.09 7.42
CA LEU A 204 15.66 1.38 7.21
C LEU A 204 15.98 2.03 5.86
N ASP A 205 17.25 2.14 5.50
CA ASP A 205 17.66 2.76 4.23
C ASP A 205 17.12 2.03 3.00
N ASP A 206 17.15 0.70 3.03
CA ASP A 206 16.60 -0.13 1.95
C ASP A 206 15.06 0.00 1.89
N LEU A 207 14.38 0.05 3.05
CA LEU A 207 12.94 0.28 3.13
C LEU A 207 12.57 1.65 2.52
N TYR A 208 13.26 2.71 2.91
CA TYR A 208 13.06 4.06 2.37
C TYR A 208 13.22 4.09 0.85
N ARG A 209 14.29 3.47 0.32
CA ARG A 209 14.49 3.38 -1.14
C ARG A 209 13.33 2.67 -1.84
N MET A 210 12.82 1.58 -1.27
CA MET A 210 11.73 0.81 -1.86
C MET A 210 10.40 1.56 -1.81
N TYR A 211 10.09 2.21 -0.68
CA TYR A 211 8.89 3.02 -0.53
C TYR A 211 8.91 4.23 -1.47
N ARG A 212 10.06 4.91 -1.58
CA ARG A 212 10.22 5.99 -2.56
C ARG A 212 9.99 5.50 -3.99
N GLY A 213 10.53 4.34 -4.34
CA GLY A 213 10.29 3.72 -5.64
C GLY A 213 8.80 3.40 -5.90
N ALA A 214 8.00 3.09 -4.88
CA ALA A 214 6.55 2.91 -5.01
C ALA A 214 5.83 4.24 -5.23
N ILE A 215 6.22 5.30 -4.52
CA ILE A 215 5.69 6.66 -4.70
C ILE A 215 6.00 7.16 -6.11
N ASP A 216 7.26 7.08 -6.53
CA ASP A 216 7.68 7.53 -7.87
C ASP A 216 6.97 6.74 -8.99
N HIS A 217 6.69 5.44 -8.78
CA HIS A 217 5.93 4.64 -9.75
C HIS A 217 4.45 5.04 -9.79
N THR A 218 3.86 5.43 -8.66
CA THR A 218 2.51 6.01 -8.61
C THR A 218 2.44 7.29 -9.41
N GLN A 219 3.41 8.19 -9.22
CA GLN A 219 3.51 9.42 -10.00
C GLN A 219 3.64 9.12 -11.50
N PHE A 220 4.48 8.17 -11.87
CA PHE A 220 4.62 7.75 -13.27
C PHE A 220 3.30 7.25 -13.88
N LEU A 221 2.49 6.49 -13.14
CA LEU A 221 1.17 6.04 -13.60
C LEU A 221 0.20 7.22 -13.76
N LEU A 222 0.23 8.18 -12.83
CA LEU A 222 -0.57 9.40 -12.93
C LEU A 222 -0.16 10.24 -14.15
N ASP A 223 1.13 10.41 -14.41
CA ASP A 223 1.63 11.15 -15.57
C ASP A 223 1.17 10.48 -16.89
N ILE A 224 1.19 9.15 -16.97
CA ILE A 224 0.70 8.43 -18.16
C ILE A 224 -0.79 8.67 -18.39
N GLU A 225 -1.60 8.61 -17.33
CA GLU A 225 -3.06 8.67 -17.44
C GLU A 225 -3.59 10.11 -17.55
N LEU A 226 -2.90 11.08 -16.95
CA LEU A 226 -3.33 12.50 -16.88
C LEU A 226 -2.64 13.40 -17.91
N ASP A 227 -1.38 13.12 -18.28
CA ASP A 227 -0.59 13.94 -19.23
C ASP A 227 -0.36 13.26 -20.59
N GLY A 228 -0.73 11.99 -20.74
CA GLY A 228 -0.71 11.30 -22.02
C GLY A 228 -1.74 11.85 -23.02
N THR A 229 -1.44 11.82 -24.32
CA THR A 229 -2.46 12.03 -25.35
C THR A 229 -3.53 10.94 -25.19
N PRO A 230 -4.82 11.26 -24.99
CA PRO A 230 -5.88 10.26 -24.81
C PRO A 230 -5.99 9.36 -26.05
N ALA A 231 -5.30 8.22 -26.04
CA ALA A 231 -5.30 7.25 -27.12
C ALA A 231 -6.21 6.08 -26.73
N THR A 232 -7.45 6.09 -27.23
CA THR A 232 -8.38 4.99 -26.98
C THR A 232 -8.14 3.86 -27.99
N TYR A 233 -7.39 2.82 -27.61
CA TYR A 233 -7.32 1.56 -28.36
C TYR A 233 -8.53 0.63 -28.09
N ASN A 234 -9.54 1.14 -27.41
CA ASN A 234 -10.74 0.39 -27.05
C ASN A 234 -11.61 0.15 -28.30
N SER A 235 -11.70 -1.10 -28.77
CA SER A 235 -12.56 -1.49 -29.91
C SER A 235 -14.02 -1.05 -29.73
N ASN A 236 -14.49 -1.04 -28.48
CA ASN A 236 -15.87 -0.71 -28.14
C ASN A 236 -16.10 0.79 -27.97
N PHE A 237 -15.05 1.62 -27.86
CA PHE A 237 -15.24 3.07 -27.81
C PHE A 237 -15.78 3.57 -29.15
N ASN A 238 -15.21 3.11 -30.26
CA ASN A 238 -15.70 3.49 -31.57
C ASN A 238 -17.10 2.89 -31.84
N GLU A 239 -17.37 1.66 -31.38
CA GLU A 239 -18.72 1.08 -31.46
C GLU A 239 -19.75 1.85 -30.62
N ASN A 240 -19.42 2.20 -29.37
CA ASN A 240 -20.30 2.98 -28.50
C ASN A 240 -20.48 4.41 -29.01
N LEU A 241 -19.42 5.05 -29.53
CA LEU A 241 -19.48 6.37 -30.14
C LEU A 241 -20.34 6.36 -31.41
N GLN A 242 -20.16 5.35 -32.28
CA GLN A 242 -21.00 5.17 -33.47
C GLN A 242 -22.44 4.84 -33.11
N LYS A 243 -22.66 4.01 -32.10
CA LYS A 243 -23.99 3.69 -31.57
C LYS A 243 -24.67 4.95 -31.03
N SER A 244 -23.99 5.75 -30.21
CA SER A 244 -24.50 7.03 -29.71
C SER A 244 -24.72 8.07 -30.82
N ARG A 245 -23.86 8.12 -31.85
CA ARG A 245 -24.06 8.99 -33.04
C ARG A 245 -25.28 8.55 -33.86
N ASN A 246 -25.45 7.25 -34.05
CA ASN A 246 -26.61 6.67 -34.75
C ASN A 246 -27.90 6.82 -33.93
N GLU A 247 -27.84 6.72 -32.61
CA GLU A 247 -28.97 6.97 -31.69
C GLU A 247 -29.38 8.45 -31.70
N ARG A 248 -28.42 9.39 -31.77
CA ARG A 248 -28.70 10.83 -31.96
C ARG A 248 -29.38 11.12 -33.30
N LEU A 249 -28.98 10.41 -34.35
CA LEU A 249 -29.61 10.50 -35.68
C LEU A 249 -31.03 9.89 -35.71
N ARG A 250 -31.36 9.02 -34.73
CA ARG A 250 -32.60 8.24 -34.66
C ARG A 250 -33.53 8.63 -33.51
N ALA A 251 -33.37 9.80 -32.91
CA ALA A 251 -34.10 10.18 -31.71
C ALA A 251 -35.62 10.34 -31.93
N ASP A 252 -36.34 9.22 -31.82
CA ASP A 252 -37.47 9.03 -30.91
C ASP A 252 -37.44 7.54 -30.48
N LEU A 253 -37.41 7.29 -29.17
CA LEU A 253 -37.41 5.96 -28.50
C LEU A 253 -36.05 5.23 -28.40
N VAL A 254 -35.33 5.46 -27.29
CA VAL A 254 -34.84 4.45 -26.31
C VAL A 254 -33.97 5.18 -25.26
N PRO A 255 -34.12 4.88 -23.95
CA PRO A 255 -33.28 5.47 -22.91
C PRO A 255 -31.83 4.96 -23.01
N LYS A 256 -30.88 5.89 -22.98
CA LYS A 256 -29.44 5.63 -23.08
C LYS A 256 -28.84 5.08 -21.78
N ARG A 257 -27.79 4.28 -21.92
CA ARG A 257 -26.83 3.94 -20.86
C ARG A 257 -25.43 4.35 -21.31
N ILE A 258 -24.81 5.29 -20.59
CA ILE A 258 -23.34 5.39 -20.53
C ILE A 258 -22.96 4.79 -19.18
N THR A 259 -22.75 3.48 -19.17
CA THR A 259 -22.20 2.75 -18.02
C THR A 259 -21.00 1.98 -18.54
N ASP A 260 -19.82 2.61 -18.53
CA ASP A 260 -18.52 1.96 -18.33
C ASP A 260 -17.38 2.97 -18.52
N CYS A 261 -16.95 3.64 -17.44
CA CYS A 261 -15.70 4.39 -17.44
C CYS A 261 -14.53 3.42 -17.20
N LYS A 262 -14.19 2.59 -18.20
CA LYS A 262 -13.11 1.57 -18.11
C LYS A 262 -11.71 2.16 -17.86
N HIS A 263 -11.51 3.47 -18.06
CA HIS A 263 -10.24 4.14 -17.76
C HIS A 263 -9.99 4.24 -16.25
N GLU A 264 -11.04 4.49 -15.45
CA GLU A 264 -10.94 4.51 -13.99
C GLU A 264 -10.58 3.13 -13.47
N THR A 265 -11.20 2.08 -14.03
CA THR A 265 -10.89 0.69 -13.71
C THR A 265 -9.44 0.34 -14.08
N ARG A 266 -8.95 0.76 -15.25
CA ARG A 266 -7.55 0.50 -15.66
C ARG A 266 -6.55 1.17 -14.72
N PHE A 267 -6.77 2.44 -14.37
CA PHE A 267 -5.88 3.17 -13.47
C PHE A 267 -5.87 2.56 -12.07
N VAL A 268 -7.06 2.31 -11.50
CA VAL A 268 -7.19 1.67 -10.18
C VAL A 268 -6.49 0.31 -10.15
N ASP A 269 -6.71 -0.52 -11.18
CA ASP A 269 -6.06 -1.82 -11.30
C ASP A 269 -4.54 -1.69 -11.49
N ALA A 270 -4.07 -0.69 -12.23
CA ALA A 270 -2.64 -0.44 -12.42
C ALA A 270 -1.96 -0.03 -11.12
N VAL A 271 -2.52 0.91 -10.36
CA VAL A 271 -1.96 1.34 -9.06
C VAL A 271 -1.97 0.19 -8.07
N ARG A 272 -3.08 -0.54 -7.95
CA ARG A 272 -3.19 -1.70 -7.05
C ARG A 272 -2.20 -2.81 -7.42
N MET A 273 -2.20 -3.26 -8.67
CA MET A 273 -1.43 -4.43 -9.08
C MET A 273 0.06 -4.10 -9.27
N GLN A 274 0.40 -2.95 -9.85
CA GLN A 274 1.80 -2.61 -10.14
C GLN A 274 2.51 -1.97 -8.95
N VAL A 275 1.82 -1.16 -8.14
CA VAL A 275 2.46 -0.48 -7.02
C VAL A 275 2.21 -1.23 -5.72
N ALA A 276 0.96 -1.32 -5.27
CA ALA A 276 0.67 -1.92 -3.97
C ALA A 276 1.07 -3.42 -3.92
N ASP A 277 0.64 -4.22 -4.89
CA ASP A 277 0.95 -5.64 -4.90
C ASP A 277 2.41 -5.90 -5.32
N CYS A 278 2.84 -5.41 -6.49
CA CYS A 278 4.16 -5.77 -7.01
C CYS A 278 5.34 -5.07 -6.30
N LYS A 279 5.21 -3.81 -5.85
CA LYS A 279 6.34 -3.12 -5.18
C LYS A 279 6.35 -3.30 -3.65
N LEU A 280 5.18 -3.41 -3.02
CA LEU A 280 5.08 -3.36 -1.55
C LEU A 280 4.78 -4.71 -0.90
N VAL A 281 3.99 -5.58 -1.53
CA VAL A 281 3.41 -6.75 -0.83
C VAL A 281 3.86 -8.11 -1.41
N MET A 282 3.53 -8.40 -2.67
CA MET A 282 3.64 -9.73 -3.29
C MET A 282 4.71 -9.88 -4.38
N GLY A 283 5.40 -8.79 -4.74
CA GLY A 283 6.49 -8.85 -5.71
C GLY A 283 7.69 -9.68 -5.26
N LYS A 284 8.63 -9.89 -6.19
CA LYS A 284 9.89 -10.60 -5.92
C LYS A 284 10.84 -9.81 -5.03
N GLU A 285 10.80 -8.49 -5.14
CA GLU A 285 11.61 -7.54 -4.37
C GLU A 285 10.66 -6.57 -3.68
N THR A 286 10.23 -6.93 -2.47
CA THR A 286 9.36 -6.09 -1.63
C THR A 286 10.01 -5.83 -0.27
N PRO A 287 9.57 -4.79 0.46
CA PRO A 287 9.99 -4.53 1.84
C PRO A 287 9.95 -5.79 2.74
N LEU A 288 8.96 -6.66 2.53
CA LEU A 288 8.77 -7.90 3.28
C LEU A 288 9.83 -8.98 3.00
N THR A 289 10.61 -8.83 1.92
CA THR A 289 11.67 -9.79 1.53
C THR A 289 13.06 -9.39 2.00
N LEU A 290 13.23 -8.17 2.54
CA LEU A 290 14.53 -7.62 2.91
C LEU A 290 15.21 -8.44 4.02
N LEU A 291 14.49 -8.69 5.12
CA LEU A 291 15.01 -9.50 6.23
C LEU A 291 15.04 -10.97 5.83
N SER A 292 16.18 -11.38 5.27
CA SER A 292 16.40 -12.71 4.70
C SER A 292 17.77 -13.26 5.11
N ALA A 293 17.96 -14.57 5.05
CA ALA A 293 19.26 -15.19 5.28
C ALA A 293 20.35 -14.64 4.34
N LYS A 294 19.96 -14.21 3.13
CA LYS A 294 20.86 -13.56 2.16
C LYS A 294 21.36 -12.20 2.66
N LEU A 295 20.52 -11.42 3.34
CA LEU A 295 20.95 -10.17 3.98
C LEU A 295 21.94 -10.45 5.11
N VAL A 296 21.62 -11.43 5.98
CA VAL A 296 22.48 -11.80 7.11
C VAL A 296 23.86 -12.27 6.64
N ALA A 297 23.92 -13.02 5.53
CA ALA A 297 25.17 -13.46 4.89
C ALA A 297 26.09 -12.33 4.42
N ARG A 298 25.56 -11.10 4.26
CA ARG A 298 26.34 -9.92 3.84
C ARG A 298 26.87 -9.10 5.00
N LEU A 299 26.47 -9.40 6.24
CA LEU A 299 26.91 -8.67 7.43
C LEU A 299 28.37 -9.00 7.74
N ASP A 300 29.15 -7.97 8.06
CA ASP A 300 30.51 -8.14 8.57
C ASP A 300 30.50 -8.51 10.06
N HIS A 301 31.70 -8.72 10.61
CA HIS A 301 31.81 -9.16 12.00
C HIS A 301 31.35 -8.09 12.99
N GLU A 302 31.61 -6.82 12.68
CA GLU A 302 31.26 -5.69 13.55
C GLU A 302 29.73 -5.53 13.62
N ALA A 303 29.04 -5.52 12.49
CA ALA A 303 27.58 -5.46 12.44
C ALA A 303 26.92 -6.67 13.15
N LEU A 304 27.50 -7.87 13.02
CA LEU A 304 27.00 -9.06 13.73
C LEU A 304 27.15 -8.93 15.25
N GLU A 305 28.30 -8.46 15.75
CA GLU A 305 28.50 -8.26 17.19
C GLU A 305 27.59 -7.13 17.69
N ASP A 306 27.44 -6.04 16.93
CA ASP A 306 26.63 -4.87 17.29
C ASP A 306 25.15 -5.21 17.42
N ILE A 307 24.61 -6.00 16.48
CA ILE A 307 23.19 -6.37 16.45
C ILE A 307 22.91 -7.57 17.35
N ALA A 308 23.68 -8.65 17.23
CA ALA A 308 23.35 -9.96 17.81
C ALA A 308 24.26 -10.40 18.95
N GLY A 309 25.34 -9.67 19.24
CA GLY A 309 26.26 -9.99 20.31
C GLY A 309 25.60 -9.96 21.69
N GLU A 310 25.92 -10.96 22.53
CA GLU A 310 25.44 -10.97 23.91
C GLU A 310 25.98 -9.77 24.69
N GLU A 311 25.10 -9.16 25.51
CA GLU A 311 25.51 -8.14 26.46
C GLU A 311 26.49 -8.71 27.49
N MET A 312 27.39 -7.87 28.00
CA MET A 312 28.43 -8.32 28.93
C MET A 312 27.83 -8.95 30.19
N GLN A 313 26.71 -8.43 30.69
CA GLN A 313 26.00 -9.00 31.83
C GLN A 313 25.47 -10.42 31.52
N THR A 314 24.84 -10.61 30.36
CA THR A 314 24.36 -11.92 29.88
C THR A 314 25.52 -12.91 29.72
N LYS A 315 26.66 -12.46 29.17
CA LYS A 315 27.88 -13.29 29.02
C LYS A 315 28.38 -13.79 30.38
N HIS A 316 28.44 -12.91 31.39
CA HIS A 316 28.87 -13.27 32.75
C HIS A 316 27.89 -14.23 33.44
N GLU A 317 26.59 -13.94 33.37
CA GLU A 317 25.56 -14.76 33.98
C GLU A 317 25.51 -16.16 33.35
N ARG A 318 25.60 -16.24 32.01
CA ARG A 318 25.71 -17.51 31.29
C ARG A 318 26.92 -18.31 31.77
N SER A 319 28.09 -17.68 31.87
CA SER A 319 29.31 -18.35 32.36
C SER A 319 29.16 -18.88 33.80
N ARG A 320 28.48 -18.12 34.68
CA ARG A 320 28.21 -18.56 36.06
C ARG A 320 27.31 -19.79 36.09
N LEU A 321 26.18 -19.75 35.36
CA LEU A 321 25.22 -20.85 35.30
C LEU A 321 25.81 -22.10 34.62
N GLU A 322 26.61 -21.94 33.57
CA GLU A 322 27.29 -23.06 32.91
C GLU A 322 28.27 -23.77 33.86
N LYS A 323 29.03 -23.01 34.67
CA LYS A 323 29.92 -23.57 35.70
C LYS A 323 29.13 -24.32 36.77
N GLU A 324 28.04 -23.74 37.26
CA GLU A 324 27.18 -24.35 38.28
C GLU A 324 26.56 -25.66 37.77
N ILE A 325 26.02 -25.68 36.55
CA ILE A 325 25.51 -26.91 35.92
C ILE A 325 26.61 -27.95 35.73
N GLY A 326 27.83 -27.52 35.36
CA GLY A 326 28.99 -28.40 35.27
C GLY A 326 29.30 -29.11 36.59
N LEU A 327 29.35 -28.35 37.69
CA LEU A 327 29.56 -28.88 39.04
C LEU A 327 28.45 -29.84 39.47
N LEU A 328 27.19 -29.49 39.21
CA LEU A 328 26.04 -30.35 39.53
C LEU A 328 26.04 -31.65 38.72
N ARG A 329 26.43 -31.61 37.44
CA ARG A 329 26.56 -32.80 36.60
C ARG A 329 27.66 -33.73 37.11
N GLU A 330 28.78 -33.17 37.58
CA GLU A 330 29.87 -33.96 38.14
C GLU A 330 29.47 -34.58 39.48
N GLY A 331 28.84 -33.80 40.37
CA GLY A 331 28.27 -34.32 41.63
C GLY A 331 27.27 -35.46 41.40
N LYS A 332 26.42 -35.36 40.37
CA LYS A 332 25.49 -36.43 39.99
C LYS A 332 26.20 -37.73 39.60
N LYS A 333 27.34 -37.67 38.89
CA LYS A 333 28.12 -38.88 38.53
C LYS A 333 28.81 -39.53 39.73
N ILE A 334 29.07 -38.77 40.80
CA ILE A 334 29.72 -39.28 42.01
C ILE A 334 28.70 -40.02 42.90
N ILE A 335 27.43 -39.59 42.88
CA ILE A 335 26.36 -40.11 43.74
C ILE A 335 25.61 -41.29 43.10
N GLY A 336 25.57 -41.38 41.76
CA GLY A 336 24.92 -42.47 41.01
C GLY A 336 25.91 -43.51 40.51
#